data_AF-A0A9E1N711-F1
#
_entry.id   AF-A0A9E1N711-F1
#
_cell.length_a   1.000
_cell.length_b   1.000
_cell.length_c   1.000
_cell.angle_alpha   90.00
_cell.angle_beta   90.00
_cell.angle_gamma   90.00
#
_symmetry.space_group_name_H-M   'P 1'
#
loop_
_entity.id
_entity.type
_entity.pdbx_description
1 polymer ?
#
loop_
_entity_poly.entity_id
_entity_poly.type
_entity_poly.pdbx_seq_one_letter_code
_entity_poly.pdbx_strand_id
1 'polypeptide(L)'
;MLSIFVETSCNRYNRDECEFCHVYEPLMEHPVSEWHLTVQQAQMMADKIRNVDVLNTLAQQEINLTGGEASQNPDIVEICKVFQSVTPYVCLHTNLDMLSEKSKRWQRLVEIMQRGGRVDITLYPTAWEKSQKLFLEEMLKLQNKLIVNVVYETLPDLQNQIDLLLNFFKDRGSLYAHVTKLLQSYAEKVTTLIATHPHCDEKIFTMGMGDTEAFASKPEFIFGISLLPAFNIDKNGFRAMTSLPFPRDKYLIGCPAARGSIDIMTIQQNGEMTPCCDVGNLKCQPKFGNVLNDSPEEIMGKMESSMKVLASGVRKNHENIKSGKAGEQVEEGIPPYCN
;
A
#
# COMPACT_ATOMS: atom_id res chain seq x y z
N MET A 1 5.24 -3.56 -9.98
CA MET A 1 4.52 -4.45 -9.04
C MET A 1 3.04 -4.50 -9.38
N LEU A 2 2.38 -5.66 -9.20
CA LEU A 2 0.92 -5.74 -9.17
C LEU A 2 0.43 -5.74 -7.73
N SER A 3 -0.55 -4.89 -7.41
CA SER A 3 -1.22 -4.87 -6.11
C SER A 3 -2.65 -5.41 -6.29
N ILE A 4 -2.87 -6.66 -5.91
CA ILE A 4 -4.14 -7.36 -6.15
C ILE A 4 -4.95 -7.36 -4.87
N PHE A 5 -6.16 -6.83 -4.94
CA PHE A 5 -7.08 -6.87 -3.83
C PHE A 5 -7.76 -8.22 -3.81
N VAL A 6 -7.63 -8.90 -2.68
CA VAL A 6 -8.17 -10.25 -2.47
C VAL A 6 -9.31 -10.26 -1.45
N GLU A 7 -9.46 -9.18 -0.70
CA GLU A 7 -10.42 -9.06 0.40
C GLU A 7 -10.87 -7.62 0.58
N THR A 8 -12.17 -7.36 0.63
CA THR A 8 -12.71 -6.02 0.94
C THR A 8 -12.84 -5.81 2.45
N SER A 9 -13.21 -6.84 3.21
CA SER A 9 -13.46 -6.70 4.64
C SER A 9 -12.18 -6.47 5.46
N CYS A 10 -12.30 -5.79 6.59
CA CYS A 10 -11.22 -5.63 7.56
C CYS A 10 -11.79 -5.55 8.98
N ASN A 11 -11.13 -6.21 9.92
CA ASN A 11 -11.54 -6.24 11.33
C ASN A 11 -11.43 -4.87 11.99
N ARG A 12 -10.56 -4.00 11.47
CA ARG A 12 -10.36 -2.65 11.99
C ARG A 12 -11.43 -1.67 11.50
N TYR A 13 -12.05 -1.90 10.35
CA TYR A 13 -13.22 -1.12 9.90
C TYR A 13 -14.38 -1.25 10.88
N ASN A 14 -14.65 -2.49 11.30
CA ASN A 14 -15.75 -2.80 12.21
C ASN A 14 -15.55 -2.25 13.63
N ARG A 15 -14.34 -1.80 13.97
CA ARG A 15 -14.01 -1.20 15.27
C ARG A 15 -13.79 0.31 15.20
N ASP A 16 -13.94 0.91 14.01
CA ASP A 16 -13.64 2.32 13.74
C ASP A 16 -12.17 2.69 14.03
N GLU A 17 -11.26 1.70 14.03
CA GLU A 17 -9.85 1.91 14.37
C GLU A 17 -8.97 2.23 13.14
N CYS A 18 -9.63 2.64 12.04
CA CYS A 18 -9.06 2.86 10.71
C CYS A 18 -9.73 4.07 10.03
N GLU A 19 -9.95 5.16 10.78
CA GLU A 19 -10.64 6.39 10.32
C GLU A 19 -10.08 6.96 9.00
N PHE A 20 -8.78 6.75 8.72
CA PHE A 20 -8.10 7.24 7.50
C PHE A 20 -7.80 6.14 6.48
N CYS A 21 -8.51 5.02 6.52
CA CYS A 21 -8.29 3.95 5.56
C CYS A 21 -8.78 4.34 4.16
N HIS A 22 -7.82 4.61 3.28
CA HIS A 22 -8.04 5.10 1.92
C HIS A 22 -8.73 4.09 0.98
N VAL A 23 -8.80 2.82 1.36
CA VAL A 23 -9.53 1.79 0.60
C VAL A 23 -10.92 1.49 1.17
N TYR A 24 -11.26 1.96 2.38
CA TYR A 24 -12.50 1.55 3.04
C TYR A 24 -13.75 1.99 2.27
N GLU A 25 -13.95 3.29 2.10
CA GLU A 25 -15.16 3.82 1.45
C GLU A 25 -15.36 3.27 0.03
N PRO A 26 -14.34 3.27 -0.86
CA PRO A 26 -14.56 2.80 -2.22
C PRO A 26 -14.80 1.29 -2.31
N LEU A 27 -14.27 0.48 -1.39
CA LEU A 27 -14.52 -0.97 -1.43
C LEU A 27 -15.89 -1.36 -0.86
N MET A 28 -16.45 -0.55 0.04
CA MET A 28 -17.77 -0.78 0.62
C MET A 28 -18.93 -0.52 -0.35
N GLU A 29 -18.68 0.13 -1.49
CA GLU A 29 -19.68 0.32 -2.55
C GLU A 29 -19.99 -0.99 -3.30
N HIS A 30 -19.09 -1.98 -3.25
CA HIS A 30 -19.28 -3.27 -3.92
C HIS A 30 -20.24 -4.18 -3.14
N PRO A 31 -21.05 -5.02 -3.84
CA PRO A 31 -21.88 -6.03 -3.19
C PRO A 31 -21.04 -6.97 -2.33
N VAL A 32 -21.55 -7.37 -1.16
CA VAL A 32 -20.86 -8.31 -0.25
C VAL A 32 -20.47 -9.62 -0.94
N SER A 33 -21.24 -10.06 -1.94
CA SER A 33 -20.92 -11.24 -2.76
C SER A 33 -19.61 -11.10 -3.57
N GLU A 34 -19.10 -9.89 -3.75
CA GLU A 34 -17.88 -9.58 -4.51
C GLU A 34 -16.70 -9.19 -3.60
N TRP A 35 -16.87 -9.22 -2.28
CA TRP A 35 -15.83 -8.81 -1.33
C TRP A 35 -14.64 -9.76 -1.27
N HIS A 36 -14.86 -11.03 -1.58
CA HIS A 36 -13.85 -12.07 -1.53
C HIS A 36 -13.45 -12.47 -2.95
N LEU A 37 -12.18 -12.30 -3.30
CA LEU A 37 -11.65 -12.92 -4.51
C LEU A 37 -11.69 -14.45 -4.33
N THR A 38 -12.32 -15.15 -5.27
CA THR A 38 -12.37 -16.62 -5.28
C THR A 38 -11.13 -17.20 -5.95
N VAL A 39 -10.83 -18.48 -5.68
CA VAL A 39 -9.73 -19.20 -6.35
C VAL A 39 -9.93 -19.25 -7.88
N GLN A 40 -11.18 -19.41 -8.34
CA GLN A 40 -11.49 -19.43 -9.78
C GLN A 40 -11.20 -18.08 -10.44
N GLN A 41 -11.60 -16.98 -9.80
CA GLN A 41 -11.28 -15.64 -10.29
C GLN A 41 -9.77 -15.40 -10.27
N ALA A 42 -9.07 -15.79 -9.20
CA ALA A 42 -7.61 -15.69 -9.13
C ALA A 42 -6.94 -16.45 -10.28
N GLN A 43 -7.44 -17.64 -10.66
CA GLN A 43 -6.91 -18.40 -11.79
C GLN A 43 -7.11 -17.65 -13.11
N MET A 44 -8.30 -17.11 -13.34
CA MET A 44 -8.59 -16.29 -14.52
C MET A 44 -7.68 -15.05 -14.59
N MET A 45 -7.49 -14.36 -13.47
CA MET A 45 -6.59 -13.21 -13.36
C MET A 45 -5.14 -13.61 -13.65
N ALA A 46 -4.65 -14.70 -13.06
CA ALA A 46 -3.29 -15.21 -13.29
C ALA A 46 -3.05 -15.55 -14.76
N ASP A 47 -4.02 -16.21 -15.41
CA ASP A 47 -3.95 -16.52 -16.83
C ASP A 47 -3.95 -15.25 -17.69
N LYS A 48 -4.76 -14.24 -17.34
CA LYS A 48 -4.74 -12.95 -18.03
C LYS A 48 -3.41 -12.20 -17.84
N ILE A 49 -2.91 -12.14 -16.61
CA ILE A 49 -1.66 -11.44 -16.25
C ILE A 49 -0.48 -11.99 -17.06
N ARG A 50 -0.39 -13.32 -17.24
CA ARG A 50 0.68 -13.92 -18.05
C ARG A 50 0.63 -13.51 -19.52
N ASN A 51 -0.56 -13.26 -20.05
CA ASN A 51 -0.79 -12.99 -21.46
C ASN A 51 -0.79 -11.49 -21.81
N VAL A 52 -0.65 -10.60 -20.83
CA VAL A 52 -0.56 -9.15 -21.04
C VAL A 52 0.83 -8.69 -20.59
N ASP A 53 1.69 -8.33 -21.54
CA ASP A 53 3.13 -8.09 -21.31
C ASP A 53 3.43 -7.11 -20.17
N VAL A 54 2.68 -5.99 -20.10
CA VAL A 54 2.86 -4.99 -19.04
C VAL A 54 2.48 -5.56 -17.66
N LEU A 55 1.41 -6.34 -17.56
CA LEU A 55 0.99 -6.97 -16.31
C LEU A 55 1.98 -8.06 -15.89
N ASN A 56 2.43 -8.89 -16.83
CA ASN A 56 3.43 -9.91 -16.55
C ASN A 56 4.73 -9.27 -16.05
N THR A 57 5.21 -8.21 -16.70
CA THR A 57 6.42 -7.47 -16.28
C THR A 57 6.29 -6.94 -14.86
N LEU A 58 5.13 -6.36 -14.51
CA LEU A 58 4.85 -5.88 -13.16
C LEU A 58 4.78 -7.02 -12.13
N ALA A 59 4.22 -8.18 -12.52
CA ALA A 59 4.17 -9.37 -11.69
C ALA A 59 5.55 -9.97 -11.41
N GLN A 60 6.47 -9.93 -12.39
CA GLN A 60 7.84 -10.42 -12.20
C GLN A 60 8.64 -9.58 -11.20
N GLN A 61 8.22 -8.34 -10.93
CA GLN A 61 8.80 -7.56 -9.81
C GLN A 61 8.25 -8.08 -8.48
N GLU A 62 6.92 -8.09 -8.34
CA GLU A 62 6.20 -8.61 -7.17
C GLU A 62 4.69 -8.60 -7.45
N ILE A 63 3.98 -9.59 -6.91
CA ILE A 63 2.52 -9.55 -6.71
C ILE A 63 2.26 -9.36 -5.21
N ASN A 64 1.66 -8.24 -4.84
CA ASN A 64 1.24 -7.94 -3.48
C ASN A 64 -0.27 -8.22 -3.32
N LEU A 65 -0.63 -9.13 -2.42
CA LEU A 65 -2.00 -9.46 -2.07
C LEU A 65 -2.44 -8.56 -0.91
N THR A 66 -3.43 -7.71 -1.17
CA THR A 66 -3.88 -6.66 -0.23
C THR A 66 -5.40 -6.44 -0.34
N GLY A 67 -5.91 -5.27 0.04
CA GLY A 67 -7.32 -4.89 0.04
C GLY A 67 -7.67 -4.24 1.38
N GLY A 68 -8.75 -4.69 2.01
CA GLY A 68 -9.01 -4.41 3.42
C GLY A 68 -8.05 -5.19 4.31
N GLU A 69 -8.33 -6.45 4.57
CA GLU A 69 -7.44 -7.34 5.30
C GLU A 69 -7.29 -8.68 4.59
N ALA A 70 -6.29 -8.78 3.71
CA ALA A 70 -6.08 -9.94 2.83
C ALA A 70 -6.15 -11.30 3.54
N SER A 71 -5.63 -11.39 4.78
CA SER A 71 -5.63 -12.65 5.54
C SER A 71 -7.02 -13.10 6.03
N GLN A 72 -8.04 -12.25 5.95
CA GLN A 72 -9.44 -12.65 6.23
C GLN A 72 -10.03 -13.51 5.12
N ASN A 73 -9.55 -13.39 3.88
CA ASN A 73 -10.03 -14.21 2.78
C ASN A 73 -9.84 -15.71 3.13
N PRO A 74 -10.91 -16.51 3.10
CA PRO A 74 -10.85 -17.89 3.56
C PRO A 74 -9.93 -18.78 2.73
N ASP A 75 -9.75 -18.43 1.46
CA ASP A 75 -9.03 -19.19 0.43
C ASP A 75 -7.67 -18.56 0.09
N ILE A 76 -7.20 -17.61 0.91
CA ILE A 76 -5.99 -16.82 0.65
C ILE A 76 -4.74 -17.67 0.37
N VAL A 77 -4.65 -18.86 0.97
CA VAL A 77 -3.53 -19.77 0.72
C VAL A 77 -3.57 -20.34 -0.69
N GLU A 78 -4.75 -20.74 -1.19
CA GLU A 78 -4.90 -21.24 -2.56
C GLU A 78 -4.75 -20.09 -3.57
N ILE A 79 -5.27 -18.91 -3.26
CA ILE A 79 -5.06 -17.70 -4.08
C ILE A 79 -3.58 -17.36 -4.19
N CYS A 80 -2.85 -17.43 -3.08
CA CYS A 80 -1.39 -17.24 -3.06
C CYS A 80 -0.69 -18.24 -3.97
N LYS A 81 -1.04 -19.53 -3.91
CA LYS A 81 -0.49 -20.58 -4.79
C LYS A 81 -0.76 -20.29 -6.28
N VAL A 82 -1.97 -19.83 -6.60
CA VAL A 82 -2.32 -19.44 -7.96
C VAL A 82 -1.40 -18.32 -8.46
N PHE A 83 -1.23 -17.24 -7.70
CA PHE A 83 -0.33 -16.16 -8.13
C PHE A 83 1.16 -16.55 -8.06
N GLN A 84 1.55 -17.48 -7.20
CA GLN A 84 2.90 -18.05 -7.17
C GLN A 84 3.24 -18.82 -8.46
N SER A 85 2.23 -19.29 -9.19
CA SER A 85 2.42 -19.87 -10.52
C SER A 85 2.66 -18.84 -11.63
N VAL A 86 2.59 -17.53 -11.32
CA VAL A 86 2.97 -16.43 -12.22
C VAL A 86 4.37 -15.92 -11.88
N THR A 87 4.68 -15.79 -10.59
CA THR A 87 5.97 -15.28 -10.08
C THR A 87 6.24 -15.89 -8.70
N PRO A 88 7.50 -16.20 -8.33
CA PRO A 88 7.80 -16.60 -6.95
C PRO A 88 7.70 -15.43 -5.95
N TYR A 89 7.67 -14.17 -6.44
CA TYR A 89 7.67 -12.97 -5.61
C TYR A 89 6.24 -12.57 -5.24
N VAL A 90 5.56 -13.43 -4.47
CA VAL A 90 4.23 -13.13 -3.92
C VAL A 90 4.36 -12.68 -2.48
N CYS A 91 3.83 -11.50 -2.20
CA CYS A 91 3.71 -10.94 -0.86
C CYS A 91 2.23 -10.88 -0.44
N LEU A 92 1.95 -11.05 0.84
CA LEU A 92 0.68 -10.70 1.45
C LEU A 92 0.90 -9.57 2.45
N HIS A 93 0.07 -8.54 2.39
CA HIS A 93 0.11 -7.43 3.33
C HIS A 93 -1.02 -7.54 4.37
N THR A 94 -0.69 -7.38 5.66
CA THR A 94 -1.65 -7.57 6.76
C THR A 94 -1.50 -6.54 7.89
N ASN A 95 -2.59 -6.25 8.59
CA ASN A 95 -2.56 -5.50 9.84
C ASN A 95 -2.05 -6.31 11.04
N LEU A 96 -1.88 -7.63 10.92
CA LEU A 96 -1.40 -8.52 11.99
C LEU A 96 -2.14 -8.41 13.35
N ASP A 97 -3.33 -7.82 13.39
CA ASP A 97 -4.21 -7.75 14.56
C ASP A 97 -4.99 -9.06 14.67
N MET A 98 -4.34 -10.06 15.26
CA MET A 98 -4.80 -11.45 15.36
C MET A 98 -5.23 -11.79 16.80
N LEU A 99 -6.19 -12.71 16.92
CA LEU A 99 -6.72 -13.13 18.22
C LEU A 99 -5.84 -14.16 18.95
N SER A 100 -5.27 -15.12 18.21
CA SER A 100 -4.42 -16.17 18.76
C SER A 100 -3.67 -16.92 17.66
N GLU A 101 -2.59 -17.61 18.03
CA GLU A 101 -1.87 -18.54 17.14
C GLU A 101 -2.72 -19.73 16.71
N LYS A 102 -3.82 -20.04 17.42
CA LYS A 102 -4.76 -21.10 17.00
C LYS A 102 -5.80 -20.61 16.00
N SER A 103 -5.84 -19.31 15.72
CA SER A 103 -6.81 -18.75 14.79
C SER A 103 -6.53 -19.22 13.36
N LYS A 104 -7.58 -19.51 12.59
CA LYS A 104 -7.45 -19.88 11.17
C LYS A 104 -6.69 -18.81 10.37
N ARG A 105 -6.89 -17.53 10.72
CA ARG A 105 -6.23 -16.38 10.09
C ARG A 105 -4.71 -16.45 10.24
N TRP A 106 -4.21 -16.71 11.46
CA TRP A 106 -2.77 -16.93 11.69
C TRP A 106 -2.25 -18.19 10.98
N GLN A 107 -2.97 -19.31 11.09
CA GLN A 107 -2.55 -20.57 10.46
C GLN A 107 -2.37 -20.44 8.93
N ARG A 108 -3.22 -19.64 8.27
CA ARG A 108 -3.06 -19.31 6.84
C ARG A 108 -1.78 -18.53 6.56
N LEU A 109 -1.42 -17.56 7.40
CA LEU A 109 -0.17 -16.80 7.25
C LEU A 109 1.05 -17.71 7.43
N VAL A 110 1.03 -18.59 8.42
CA VAL A 110 2.08 -19.60 8.62
C VAL A 110 2.24 -20.46 7.37
N GLU A 111 1.13 -20.96 6.80
CA GLU A 111 1.19 -21.78 5.58
C GLU A 111 1.74 -20.99 4.38
N ILE A 112 1.36 -19.72 4.22
CA ILE A 112 1.89 -18.85 3.15
C ILE A 112 3.42 -18.69 3.27
N MET A 113 3.91 -18.37 4.48
CA MET A 113 5.35 -18.21 4.72
C MET A 113 6.14 -19.51 4.49
N GLN A 114 5.60 -20.65 4.98
CA GLN A 114 6.22 -21.97 4.76
C GLN A 114 6.30 -22.36 3.28
N ARG A 115 5.41 -21.81 2.45
CA ARG A 115 5.40 -21.99 0.98
C ARG A 115 6.20 -20.94 0.23
N GLY A 116 6.97 -20.10 0.93
CA GLY A 116 7.85 -19.11 0.33
C GLY A 116 7.17 -17.80 -0.06
N GLY A 117 5.90 -17.58 0.31
CA GLY A 117 5.28 -16.26 0.23
C GLY A 117 5.85 -15.34 1.33
N ARG A 118 6.02 -14.05 1.03
CA ARG A 118 6.39 -13.05 2.05
C ARG A 118 5.13 -12.51 2.73
N VAL A 119 5.20 -12.21 4.02
CA VAL A 119 4.15 -11.47 4.73
C VAL A 119 4.70 -10.14 5.22
N ASP A 120 4.14 -9.04 4.76
CA ASP A 120 4.48 -7.68 5.20
C ASP A 120 3.37 -7.11 6.09
N ILE A 121 3.69 -6.08 6.86
CA ILE A 121 2.74 -5.53 7.83
C ILE A 121 2.51 -4.02 7.68
N THR A 122 1.34 -3.55 8.08
CA THR A 122 1.17 -2.16 8.51
C THR A 122 1.24 -2.10 10.03
N LEU A 123 2.09 -1.22 10.57
CA LEU A 123 2.18 -0.99 12.00
C LEU A 123 0.94 -0.24 12.50
N TYR A 124 0.34 -0.73 13.58
CA TYR A 124 -0.79 -0.08 14.24
C TYR A 124 -0.48 0.02 15.75
N PRO A 125 -0.05 1.20 16.25
CA PRO A 125 0.28 1.40 17.66
C PRO A 125 -0.81 0.92 18.63
N THR A 126 -2.08 1.07 18.26
CA THR A 126 -3.24 0.67 19.08
C THR A 126 -3.39 -0.86 19.23
N ALA A 127 -2.85 -1.63 18.29
CA ALA A 127 -2.83 -3.09 18.32
C ALA A 127 -1.47 -3.67 18.72
N TRP A 128 -0.46 -2.83 18.90
CA TRP A 128 0.94 -3.24 19.07
C TRP A 128 1.14 -4.21 20.25
N GLU A 129 0.91 -3.74 21.47
CA GLU A 129 1.14 -4.56 22.68
C GLU A 129 0.10 -5.67 22.86
N LYS A 130 -1.12 -5.47 22.35
CA LYS A 130 -2.20 -6.46 22.49
C LYS A 130 -2.03 -7.65 21.55
N SER A 131 -1.43 -7.44 20.37
CA SER A 131 -1.40 -8.45 19.32
C SER A 131 -0.15 -8.37 18.43
N GLN A 132 0.06 -7.26 17.70
CA GLN A 132 1.02 -7.25 16.57
C GLN A 132 2.45 -7.64 16.99
N LYS A 133 2.91 -7.18 18.16
CA LYS A 133 4.27 -7.45 18.66
C LYS A 133 4.56 -8.95 18.79
N LEU A 134 3.61 -9.70 19.34
CA LEU A 134 3.71 -11.16 19.52
C LEU A 134 3.76 -11.86 18.17
N PHE A 135 2.83 -11.55 17.27
CA PHE A 135 2.78 -12.21 15.97
C PHE A 135 3.94 -11.82 15.05
N LEU A 136 4.45 -10.59 15.18
CA LEU A 136 5.65 -10.17 14.47
C LEU A 136 6.85 -11.00 14.92
N GLU A 137 6.99 -11.27 16.22
CA GLU A 137 8.03 -12.16 16.73
C GLU A 137 7.95 -13.56 16.12
N GLU A 138 6.77 -14.15 16.07
CA GLU A 138 6.59 -15.48 15.46
C GLU A 138 6.82 -15.45 13.94
N MET A 139 6.40 -14.38 13.27
CA MET A 139 6.62 -14.18 11.84
C MET A 139 8.11 -14.15 11.50
N LEU A 140 8.93 -13.46 12.30
CA LEU A 140 10.38 -13.39 12.10
C LEU A 140 11.11 -14.73 12.25
N LYS A 141 10.48 -15.74 12.85
CA LYS A 141 11.03 -17.11 12.87
C LYS A 141 10.76 -17.87 11.57
N LEU A 142 9.80 -17.41 10.77
CA LEU A 142 9.29 -18.09 9.58
C LEU A 142 9.76 -17.46 8.27
N GLN A 143 10.19 -16.20 8.29
CA GLN A 143 10.71 -15.50 7.12
C GLN A 143 11.89 -14.59 7.50
N ASN A 144 12.76 -14.31 6.52
CA ASN A 144 13.93 -13.46 6.68
C ASN A 144 13.84 -12.14 5.91
N LYS A 145 12.64 -11.76 5.45
CA LYS A 145 12.37 -10.50 4.78
C LYS A 145 11.11 -9.89 5.35
N LEU A 146 11.09 -8.58 5.55
CA LEU A 146 9.93 -7.86 6.07
C LEU A 146 9.91 -6.43 5.56
N ILE A 147 8.79 -5.98 5.03
CA ILE A 147 8.47 -4.56 4.87
C ILE A 147 7.44 -4.17 5.93
N VAL A 148 7.71 -3.05 6.61
CA VAL A 148 6.76 -2.43 7.55
C VAL A 148 6.29 -1.11 6.97
N ASN A 149 4.99 -1.02 6.72
CA ASN A 149 4.32 0.23 6.39
C ASN A 149 3.98 0.97 7.68
N VAL A 150 4.40 2.24 7.76
CA VAL A 150 4.15 3.15 8.87
C VAL A 150 3.27 4.27 8.36
N VAL A 151 1.99 4.24 8.76
CA VAL A 151 1.03 5.30 8.43
C VAL A 151 1.03 6.31 9.56
N TYR A 152 1.23 7.60 9.25
CA TYR A 152 1.39 8.62 10.29
C TYR A 152 0.62 9.91 9.98
N GLU A 153 -0.04 10.45 11.00
CA GLU A 153 -0.83 11.69 10.93
C GLU A 153 -0.02 12.90 11.37
N THR A 154 0.95 12.72 12.25
CA THR A 154 1.86 13.77 12.72
C THR A 154 3.29 13.25 12.85
N LEU A 155 4.27 14.14 12.93
CA LEU A 155 5.67 13.74 13.18
C LEU A 155 5.85 13.06 14.55
N PRO A 156 5.20 13.50 15.65
CA PRO A 156 5.19 12.74 16.90
C PRO A 156 4.65 11.30 16.75
N ASP A 157 3.61 11.08 15.94
CA ASP A 157 3.09 9.72 15.70
C ASP A 157 4.10 8.87 14.94
N LEU A 158 4.77 9.47 13.95
CA LEU A 158 5.87 8.82 13.22
C LEU A 158 7.01 8.46 14.17
N GLN A 159 7.43 9.37 15.04
CA GLN A 159 8.48 9.15 16.05
C GLN A 159 8.10 7.97 16.95
N ASN A 160 6.89 7.98 17.52
CA ASN A 160 6.41 6.90 18.38
C ASN A 160 6.43 5.55 17.66
N GLN A 161 5.98 5.51 16.40
CA GLN A 161 5.99 4.28 15.59
C GLN A 161 7.40 3.76 15.28
N ILE A 162 8.34 4.66 14.95
CA ILE A 162 9.75 4.30 14.76
C ILE A 162 10.33 3.74 16.07
N ASP A 163 10.02 4.37 17.20
CA ASP A 163 10.51 3.93 18.51
C ASP A 163 9.98 2.55 18.91
N LEU A 164 8.71 2.23 18.59
CA LEU A 164 8.16 0.89 18.80
C LEU A 164 8.97 -0.17 18.04
N LEU A 165 9.26 0.07 16.76
CA LEU A 165 10.06 -0.85 15.93
C LEU A 165 11.51 -0.89 16.43
N LEU A 166 12.10 0.26 16.75
CA LEU A 166 13.48 0.37 17.20
C LEU A 166 13.71 -0.43 18.49
N ASN A 167 12.83 -0.26 19.48
CA ASN A 167 12.90 -0.99 20.74
C ASN A 167 12.70 -2.50 20.50
N PHE A 168 11.73 -2.88 19.66
CA PHE A 168 11.49 -4.27 19.31
C PHE A 168 12.72 -4.97 18.71
N PHE A 169 13.41 -4.33 17.77
CA PHE A 169 14.60 -4.93 17.15
C PHE A 169 15.85 -4.82 18.02
N LYS A 170 15.98 -3.79 18.88
CA LYS A 170 17.08 -3.66 19.84
C LYS A 170 17.12 -4.84 20.82
N ASP A 171 15.96 -5.25 21.33
CA ASP A 171 15.85 -6.33 22.32
C ASP A 171 16.17 -7.72 21.73
N ARG A 172 16.32 -7.82 20.42
CA ARG A 172 16.51 -9.10 19.69
C ARG A 172 17.95 -9.38 19.25
N GLY A 173 18.89 -8.56 19.72
CA GLY A 173 20.33 -8.85 19.62
C GLY A 173 20.97 -8.47 18.28
N SER A 174 22.21 -8.95 18.08
CA SER A 174 23.09 -8.49 17.00
C SER A 174 22.62 -8.86 15.58
N LEU A 175 21.76 -9.86 15.44
CA LEU A 175 21.17 -10.28 14.16
C LEU A 175 20.45 -9.11 13.45
N TYR A 176 19.86 -8.20 14.21
CA TYR A 176 19.09 -7.08 13.71
C TYR A 176 19.83 -5.74 13.84
N ALA A 177 21.15 -5.75 14.08
CA ALA A 177 21.93 -4.53 14.30
C ALA A 177 21.89 -3.56 13.12
N HIS A 178 21.78 -4.06 11.88
CA HIS A 178 21.60 -3.19 10.70
C HIS A 178 20.21 -2.57 10.64
N VAL A 179 19.18 -3.28 11.10
CA VAL A 179 17.81 -2.77 11.21
C VAL A 179 17.73 -1.69 12.28
N THR A 180 18.31 -1.93 13.46
CA THR A 180 18.33 -0.95 14.54
C THR A 180 19.11 0.30 14.15
N LYS A 181 20.23 0.17 13.41
CA LYS A 181 20.97 1.32 12.86
C LYS A 181 20.09 2.16 11.92
N LEU A 182 19.32 1.51 11.04
CA LEU A 182 18.43 2.22 10.13
C LEU A 182 17.33 2.96 10.92
N LEU A 183 16.63 2.26 11.80
CA LEU A 183 15.56 2.84 12.62
C LEU A 183 16.07 3.95 13.55
N GLN A 184 17.29 3.82 14.08
CA GLN A 184 17.94 4.88 14.87
C GLN A 184 18.18 6.14 14.03
N SER A 185 18.61 5.99 12.76
CA SER A 185 18.75 7.12 11.85
C SER A 185 17.41 7.81 11.56
N TYR A 186 16.34 7.04 11.40
CA TYR A 186 14.99 7.59 11.25
C TYR A 186 14.56 8.35 12.52
N ALA A 187 14.73 7.75 13.70
CA ALA A 187 14.38 8.36 14.98
C ALA A 187 15.12 9.69 15.23
N GLU A 188 16.42 9.74 14.99
CA GLU A 188 17.23 10.96 15.17
C GLU A 188 16.79 12.10 14.25
N LYS A 189 16.51 11.78 12.97
CA LYS A 189 16.04 12.76 12.00
C LYS A 189 14.66 13.29 12.34
N VAL A 190 13.71 12.41 12.69
CA VAL A 190 12.35 12.82 13.07
C VAL A 190 12.38 13.63 14.37
N THR A 191 13.14 13.21 15.38
CA THR A 191 13.34 13.98 16.62
C THR A 191 13.90 15.37 16.33
N THR A 192 14.90 15.47 15.46
CA THR A 192 15.50 16.75 15.06
C THR A 192 14.47 17.65 14.37
N LEU A 193 13.67 17.08 13.46
CA LEU A 193 12.61 17.82 12.76
C LEU A 193 11.55 18.34 13.73
N ILE A 194 11.09 17.52 14.69
CA ILE A 194 10.14 17.94 15.73
C ILE A 194 10.71 19.10 16.55
N ALA A 195 11.98 19.01 16.96
CA ALA A 195 12.61 20.00 17.83
C ALA A 195 12.90 21.33 17.12
N THR A 196 13.29 21.28 15.85
CA THR A 196 13.75 22.48 15.09
C THR A 196 12.67 23.10 14.23
N HIS A 197 11.68 22.31 13.79
CA HIS A 197 10.61 22.71 12.88
C HIS A 197 9.27 22.12 13.35
N PRO A 198 8.69 22.59 14.47
CA PRO A 198 7.45 22.03 15.03
C PRO A 198 6.21 22.24 14.12
N HIS A 199 6.32 23.13 13.13
CA HIS A 199 5.34 23.32 12.06
C HIS A 199 5.92 22.91 10.70
N CYS A 200 6.69 21.81 10.70
CA CYS A 200 7.37 21.25 9.54
C CYS A 200 6.42 21.16 8.35
N ASP A 201 6.85 21.70 7.22
CA ASP A 201 6.18 21.53 5.94
C ASP A 201 6.76 20.30 5.21
N GLU A 202 6.04 19.78 4.20
CA GLU A 202 6.44 18.58 3.46
C GLU A 202 7.84 18.72 2.85
N LYS A 203 8.20 19.93 2.41
CA LYS A 203 9.51 20.21 1.80
C LYS A 203 10.62 20.11 2.85
N ILE A 204 10.45 20.70 4.02
CA ILE A 204 11.40 20.60 5.14
C ILE A 204 11.51 19.16 5.61
N PHE A 205 10.39 18.43 5.69
CA PHE A 205 10.40 17.00 6.02
C PHE A 205 11.20 16.21 4.99
N THR A 206 10.92 16.38 3.70
CA THR A 206 11.62 15.68 2.61
C THR A 206 13.11 15.98 2.62
N MET A 207 13.50 17.24 2.87
CA MET A 207 14.90 17.64 3.01
C MET A 207 15.55 17.02 4.25
N GLY A 208 14.89 17.03 5.40
CA GLY A 208 15.42 16.46 6.64
C GLY A 208 15.51 14.93 6.63
N MET A 209 14.60 14.28 5.93
CA MET A 209 14.59 12.83 5.69
C MET A 209 15.46 12.41 4.50
N GLY A 210 15.97 13.36 3.71
CA GLY A 210 16.85 13.11 2.58
C GLY A 210 18.03 12.22 2.94
N ASP A 211 18.50 11.42 1.97
CA ASP A 211 19.60 10.46 2.12
C ASP A 211 19.37 9.35 3.17
N THR A 212 18.13 9.15 3.63
CA THR A 212 17.79 7.99 4.46
C THR A 212 17.42 6.81 3.56
N GLU A 213 18.12 5.69 3.75
CA GLU A 213 17.82 4.45 3.04
C GLU A 213 16.42 3.92 3.41
N ALA A 214 15.69 3.35 2.45
CA ALA A 214 14.41 2.68 2.74
C ALA A 214 14.60 1.22 3.22
N PHE A 215 15.79 0.66 3.02
CA PHE A 215 16.08 -0.76 3.30
C PHE A 215 17.36 -0.94 4.11
N ALA A 216 17.33 -1.89 5.05
CA ALA A 216 18.50 -2.46 5.68
C ALA A 216 18.64 -3.91 5.23
N SER A 217 19.63 -4.18 4.39
CA SER A 217 19.82 -5.50 3.76
C SER A 217 21.09 -6.19 4.25
N LYS A 218 20.91 -7.38 4.82
CA LYS A 218 21.97 -8.34 5.13
C LYS A 218 21.50 -9.75 4.74
N PRO A 219 22.41 -10.71 4.48
CA PRO A 219 22.03 -12.08 4.10
C PRO A 219 21.08 -12.75 5.09
N GLU A 220 21.23 -12.43 6.38
CA GLU A 220 20.45 -13.02 7.46
C GLU A 220 19.04 -12.44 7.56
N PHE A 221 18.88 -11.15 7.24
CA PHE A 221 17.58 -10.47 7.31
C PHE A 221 17.53 -9.21 6.44
N ILE A 222 16.45 -9.04 5.68
CA ILE A 222 16.17 -7.84 4.91
C ILE A 222 14.97 -7.13 5.52
N PHE A 223 15.17 -5.88 5.92
CA PHE A 223 14.13 -5.01 6.45
C PHE A 223 13.89 -3.86 5.48
N GLY A 224 12.63 -3.57 5.19
CA GLY A 224 12.18 -2.36 4.52
C GLY A 224 11.23 -1.57 5.43
N ILE A 225 11.30 -0.25 5.36
CA ILE A 225 10.33 0.64 6.00
C ILE A 225 9.72 1.56 4.94
N SER A 226 8.40 1.61 4.90
CA SER A 226 7.64 2.47 4.00
C SER A 226 6.88 3.49 4.83
N LEU A 227 7.22 4.77 4.68
CA LEU A 227 6.57 5.86 5.40
C LEU A 227 5.42 6.40 4.55
N LEU A 228 4.21 6.31 5.08
CA LEU A 228 2.98 6.69 4.39
C LEU A 228 2.31 7.83 5.17
N PRO A 229 2.36 9.09 4.69
CA PRO A 229 1.57 10.13 5.32
C PRO A 229 0.08 9.76 5.29
N ALA A 230 -0.65 10.06 6.35
CA ALA A 230 -2.09 9.84 6.41
C ALA A 230 -2.84 10.99 5.72
N PHE A 231 -4.06 10.72 5.27
CA PHE A 231 -4.88 11.68 4.53
C PHE A 231 -6.33 11.59 4.97
N ASN A 232 -6.99 12.74 5.03
CA ASN A 232 -8.45 12.78 5.14
C ASN A 232 -9.07 12.21 3.86
N ILE A 233 -10.28 11.69 3.98
CA ILE A 233 -11.15 11.33 2.86
C ILE A 233 -12.43 12.12 3.05
N ASP A 234 -12.89 12.80 1.99
CA ASP A 234 -14.14 13.51 2.04
C ASP A 234 -15.33 12.53 2.00
N LYS A 235 -16.54 13.04 2.27
CA LYS A 235 -17.78 12.25 2.27
C LYS A 235 -18.14 11.58 0.93
N ASN A 236 -17.40 11.89 -0.14
CA ASN A 236 -17.62 11.32 -1.47
C ASN A 236 -16.48 10.35 -1.85
N GLY A 237 -15.59 10.01 -0.91
CA GLY A 237 -14.49 9.08 -1.13
C GLY A 237 -13.30 9.69 -1.83
N PHE A 238 -13.25 11.01 -1.95
CA PHE A 238 -12.09 11.70 -2.48
C PHE A 238 -11.12 12.00 -1.35
N ARG A 239 -9.91 11.46 -1.49
CA ARG A 239 -8.79 11.81 -0.62
C ARG A 239 -8.57 13.32 -0.63
N ALA A 240 -8.39 13.89 0.56
CA ALA A 240 -7.92 15.24 0.74
C ALA A 240 -6.56 15.41 0.06
N MET A 241 -6.39 16.57 -0.56
CA MET A 241 -5.22 16.89 -1.37
C MET A 241 -4.05 17.45 -0.52
N THR A 242 -4.24 17.48 0.79
CA THR A 242 -3.22 17.76 1.81
C THR A 242 -3.10 16.54 2.70
N SER A 243 -1.87 16.16 3.03
CA SER A 243 -1.67 15.13 4.05
C SER A 243 -1.97 15.69 5.44
N LEU A 244 -2.35 14.83 6.37
CA LEU A 244 -2.51 15.18 7.78
C LEU A 244 -1.23 15.72 8.43
N PRO A 245 -0.03 15.14 8.19
CA PRO A 245 1.19 15.68 8.80
C PRO A 245 1.61 17.02 8.21
N PHE A 246 1.22 17.31 6.96
CA PHE A 246 1.58 18.55 6.25
C PHE A 246 0.32 19.24 5.71
N PRO A 247 -0.57 19.75 6.59
CA PRO A 247 -1.89 20.24 6.17
C PRO A 247 -1.83 21.58 5.42
N ARG A 248 -0.66 22.24 5.44
CA ARG A 248 -0.41 23.50 4.71
C ARG A 248 0.21 23.26 3.33
N ASP A 249 0.76 22.08 3.12
CA ASP A 249 1.40 21.69 1.88
C ASP A 249 0.48 20.84 1.03
N LYS A 250 0.70 20.98 -0.25
CA LYS A 250 -0.17 20.43 -1.27
C LYS A 250 0.53 19.22 -1.80
N TYR A 251 -0.08 18.07 -1.56
CA TYR A 251 0.53 16.83 -1.92
C TYR A 251 0.36 16.62 -3.42
N LEU A 252 1.41 16.94 -4.18
CA LEU A 252 1.45 16.77 -5.63
C LEU A 252 1.93 15.36 -5.96
N ILE A 253 1.07 14.35 -5.83
CA ILE A 253 1.40 13.02 -6.37
C ILE A 253 1.19 13.03 -7.87
N GLY A 254 2.28 13.12 -8.61
CA GLY A 254 2.27 12.80 -10.04
C GLY A 254 2.12 11.31 -10.25
N CYS A 255 1.01 10.85 -10.84
CA CYS A 255 0.88 9.46 -11.30
C CYS A 255 1.93 9.19 -12.40
N PRO A 256 2.89 8.27 -12.20
CA PRO A 256 3.88 7.88 -13.21
C PRO A 256 3.23 7.45 -14.52
N ALA A 257 2.01 6.89 -14.48
CA ALA A 257 1.27 6.51 -15.68
C ALA A 257 0.98 7.68 -16.62
N ALA A 258 0.88 8.91 -16.08
CA ALA A 258 0.76 10.13 -16.89
C ALA A 258 2.04 10.48 -17.66
N ARG A 259 3.19 9.89 -17.29
CA ARG A 259 4.50 10.05 -17.94
C ARG A 259 4.88 8.84 -18.80
N GLY A 260 3.98 7.88 -18.98
CA GLY A 260 4.24 6.71 -19.80
C GLY A 260 4.76 5.48 -19.04
N SER A 261 4.94 5.56 -17.71
CA SER A 261 5.45 4.44 -16.91
C SER A 261 4.40 3.96 -15.92
N ILE A 262 4.23 2.65 -15.80
CA ILE A 262 3.41 2.07 -14.75
C ILE A 262 4.38 1.33 -13.83
N ASP A 263 4.55 1.82 -12.61
CA ASP A 263 5.40 1.17 -11.61
C ASP A 263 4.57 0.24 -10.71
N ILE A 264 3.30 0.60 -10.48
CA ILE A 264 2.32 -0.16 -9.71
C ILE A 264 1.00 -0.18 -10.48
N MET A 265 0.40 -1.37 -10.61
CA MET A 265 -0.98 -1.52 -11.07
C MET A 265 -1.81 -2.16 -9.96
N THR A 266 -2.86 -1.47 -9.53
CA THR A 266 -3.83 -2.02 -8.59
C THR A 266 -4.93 -2.73 -9.35
N ILE A 267 -5.25 -3.96 -8.94
CA ILE A 267 -6.31 -4.80 -9.50
C ILE A 267 -7.31 -5.10 -8.40
N GLN A 268 -8.56 -4.66 -8.55
CA GLN A 268 -9.62 -4.94 -7.58
C GLN A 268 -10.13 -6.39 -7.72
N GLN A 269 -10.86 -6.88 -6.72
CA GLN A 269 -11.44 -8.24 -6.68
C GLN A 269 -12.34 -8.52 -7.88
N ASN A 270 -13.05 -7.49 -8.36
CA ASN A 270 -13.90 -7.54 -9.55
C ASN A 270 -13.11 -7.44 -10.88
N GLY A 271 -11.78 -7.37 -10.81
CA GLY A 271 -10.87 -7.30 -11.95
C GLY A 271 -10.56 -5.90 -12.46
N GLU A 272 -11.21 -4.84 -11.96
CA GLU A 272 -10.93 -3.48 -12.41
C GLU A 272 -9.48 -3.07 -12.12
N MET A 273 -8.84 -2.45 -13.12
CA MET A 273 -7.46 -1.99 -13.05
C MET A 273 -7.35 -0.48 -12.94
N THR A 274 -6.49 -0.03 -12.02
CA THR A 274 -6.11 1.38 -11.86
C THR A 274 -4.61 1.51 -11.55
N PRO A 275 -3.85 2.34 -12.31
CA PRO A 275 -2.41 2.48 -12.16
C PRO A 275 -2.04 3.52 -11.08
N CYS A 276 -2.98 3.88 -10.20
CA CYS A 276 -2.73 4.92 -9.23
C CYS A 276 -1.67 4.47 -8.21
N CYS A 277 -0.61 5.27 -8.11
CA CYS A 277 0.48 5.16 -7.13
C CYS A 277 0.06 5.39 -5.68
N ASP A 278 -1.23 5.61 -5.47
CA ASP A 278 -1.80 5.49 -4.15
C ASP A 278 -3.03 4.60 -4.26
N VAL A 279 -2.98 3.55 -3.46
CA VAL A 279 -4.03 2.57 -3.25
C VAL A 279 -5.33 3.26 -2.80
N GLY A 280 -5.26 4.56 -2.43
CA GLY A 280 -6.33 5.43 -1.98
C GLY A 280 -7.15 6.24 -2.97
N ASN A 281 -6.98 6.09 -4.29
CA ASN A 281 -7.87 6.76 -5.24
C ASN A 281 -8.49 5.81 -6.27
N LEU A 282 -9.27 4.86 -5.75
CA LEU A 282 -10.05 3.90 -6.55
C LEU A 282 -11.14 4.58 -7.41
N LYS A 283 -11.45 5.87 -7.14
CA LYS A 283 -12.41 6.70 -7.87
C LYS A 283 -11.81 7.47 -9.06
N CYS A 284 -10.53 7.28 -9.35
CA CYS A 284 -9.89 7.79 -10.58
C CYS A 284 -10.63 7.26 -11.82
N GLN A 285 -11.11 8.16 -12.69
CA GLN A 285 -11.96 7.79 -13.82
C GLN A 285 -11.22 7.08 -14.96
N PRO A 286 -9.95 7.39 -15.27
CA PRO A 286 -9.19 6.60 -16.24
C PRO A 286 -9.08 5.14 -15.78
N LYS A 287 -9.90 4.27 -16.38
CA LYS A 287 -9.93 2.82 -16.13
C LYS A 287 -8.98 2.12 -17.08
N PHE A 288 -8.16 1.21 -16.57
CA PHE A 288 -7.10 0.56 -17.34
C PHE A 288 -7.52 -0.82 -17.87
N GLY A 289 -8.84 -1.07 -17.89
CA GLY A 289 -9.44 -2.33 -18.26
C GLY A 289 -9.80 -3.20 -17.06
N ASN A 290 -10.24 -4.41 -17.34
CA ASN A 290 -10.66 -5.40 -16.36
C ASN A 290 -10.04 -6.78 -16.67
N VAL A 291 -9.23 -7.31 -15.76
CA VAL A 291 -8.51 -8.59 -15.99
C VAL A 291 -9.41 -9.82 -16.04
N LEU A 292 -10.64 -9.75 -15.53
CA LEU A 292 -11.59 -10.85 -15.59
C LEU A 292 -12.42 -10.84 -16.88
N ASN A 293 -12.77 -9.65 -17.36
CA ASN A 293 -13.79 -9.50 -18.40
C ASN A 293 -13.22 -9.12 -19.78
N ASP A 294 -12.14 -8.33 -19.82
CA ASP A 294 -11.59 -7.82 -21.09
C ASP A 294 -10.61 -8.82 -21.72
N SER A 295 -10.53 -8.84 -23.06
CA SER A 295 -9.45 -9.51 -23.79
C SER A 295 -8.09 -8.83 -23.54
N PRO A 296 -6.96 -9.52 -23.75
CA PRO A 296 -5.64 -8.87 -23.69
C PRO A 296 -5.53 -7.62 -24.58
N GLU A 297 -6.10 -7.67 -25.79
CA GLU A 297 -6.10 -6.56 -26.74
C GLU A 297 -6.98 -5.39 -26.25
N GLU A 298 -8.15 -5.69 -25.67
CA GLU A 298 -9.03 -4.69 -25.07
C GLU A 298 -8.36 -4.00 -23.87
N ILE A 299 -7.66 -4.76 -23.03
CA ILE A 299 -6.87 -4.22 -21.92
C ILE A 299 -5.83 -3.24 -22.46
N MET A 300 -5.01 -3.64 -23.42
CA MET A 300 -3.96 -2.78 -23.98
C MET A 300 -4.54 -1.51 -24.62
N GLY A 301 -5.64 -1.63 -25.37
CA GLY A 301 -6.32 -0.48 -25.98
C GLY A 301 -6.89 0.50 -24.94
N LYS A 302 -7.47 -0.02 -23.85
CA LYS A 302 -7.96 0.80 -22.72
C LYS A 302 -6.80 1.47 -21.98
N MET A 303 -5.70 0.75 -21.72
CA MET A 303 -4.51 1.33 -21.07
C MET A 303 -3.95 2.50 -21.87
N GLU A 304 -3.71 2.34 -23.19
CA GLU A 304 -3.18 3.41 -24.03
C GLU A 304 -4.10 4.64 -24.07
N SER A 305 -5.42 4.41 -24.14
CA SER A 305 -6.42 5.48 -24.14
C SER A 305 -6.43 6.22 -22.80
N SER A 306 -6.45 5.48 -21.69
CA SER A 306 -6.47 6.04 -20.34
C SER A 306 -5.19 6.76 -19.97
N MET A 307 -4.03 6.34 -20.47
CA MET A 307 -2.76 7.07 -20.30
C MET A 307 -2.80 8.46 -20.95
N LYS A 308 -3.46 8.60 -22.12
CA LYS A 308 -3.64 9.90 -22.77
C LYS A 308 -4.58 10.81 -21.98
N VAL A 309 -5.65 10.24 -21.43
CA VAL A 309 -6.59 10.96 -20.54
C VAL A 309 -5.87 11.42 -19.27
N LEU A 310 -5.11 10.55 -18.61
CA LEU A 310 -4.28 10.90 -17.45
C LEU A 310 -3.32 12.04 -17.78
N ALA A 311 -2.57 11.95 -18.88
CA ALA A 311 -1.62 12.99 -19.29
C ALA A 311 -2.31 14.35 -19.54
N SER A 312 -3.50 14.34 -20.17
CA SER A 312 -4.30 15.56 -20.39
C SER A 312 -4.78 16.16 -19.07
N GLY A 313 -5.36 15.34 -18.19
CA GLY A 313 -5.83 15.78 -16.88
C GLY A 313 -4.68 16.36 -16.05
N VAL A 314 -3.52 15.70 -16.04
CA VAL A 314 -2.34 16.18 -15.29
C VAL A 314 -1.89 17.53 -15.81
N ARG A 315 -1.84 17.73 -17.14
CA ARG A 315 -1.52 19.03 -17.73
C ARG A 315 -2.52 20.11 -17.30
N LYS A 316 -3.83 19.82 -17.37
CA LYS A 316 -4.88 20.76 -16.94
C LYS A 316 -4.81 21.09 -15.46
N ASN A 317 -4.49 20.11 -14.61
CA ASN A 317 -4.24 20.37 -13.19
C ASN A 317 -3.06 21.34 -12.98
N HIS A 318 -1.97 21.19 -13.73
CA HIS A 318 -0.86 22.14 -13.69
C HIS A 318 -1.24 23.53 -14.20
N GLU A 319 -2.12 23.63 -15.20
CA GLU A 319 -2.67 24.91 -15.69
C GLU A 319 -3.59 25.56 -14.64
N ASN A 320 -4.43 24.77 -13.97
CA ASN A 320 -5.27 25.22 -12.87
C ASN A 320 -4.42 25.83 -11.74
N ILE A 321 -3.30 25.20 -11.35
CA ILE A 321 -2.32 25.79 -10.41
C ILE A 321 -1.82 27.15 -10.91
N LYS A 322 -1.28 27.21 -12.12
CA LYS A 322 -0.68 28.45 -12.66
C LYS A 322 -1.69 29.60 -12.79
N SER A 323 -2.96 29.27 -12.96
CA SER A 323 -4.06 30.21 -13.16
C SER A 323 -4.80 30.57 -11.86
N GLY A 324 -4.38 30.04 -10.70
CA GLY A 324 -5.03 30.28 -9.40
C GLY A 324 -6.36 29.54 -9.21
N LYS A 325 -6.62 28.51 -10.03
CA LYS A 325 -7.82 27.66 -10.03
C LYS A 325 -7.59 26.27 -9.45
N ALA A 326 -6.52 26.09 -8.70
CA ALA A 326 -6.22 24.79 -8.16
C ALA A 326 -7.31 24.31 -7.16
N GLY A 327 -7.51 23.00 -7.09
CA GLY A 327 -8.66 22.39 -6.45
C GLY A 327 -9.87 22.22 -7.38
N GLU A 328 -9.91 22.88 -8.55
CA GLU A 328 -10.94 22.64 -9.56
C GLU A 328 -10.74 21.28 -10.22
N GLN A 329 -11.79 20.44 -10.19
CA GLN A 329 -11.81 19.17 -10.89
C GLN A 329 -11.65 19.38 -12.40
N VAL A 330 -10.88 18.50 -13.03
CA VAL A 330 -10.75 18.44 -14.48
C VAL A 330 -11.70 17.36 -15.03
N GLU A 331 -12.21 17.58 -16.23
CA GLU A 331 -13.17 16.68 -16.89
C GLU A 331 -12.64 15.26 -17.11
N GLU A 332 -11.32 15.09 -17.13
CA GLU A 332 -10.64 13.79 -17.20
C GLU A 332 -10.85 12.91 -15.96
N GLY A 333 -11.52 13.44 -14.92
CA GLY A 333 -11.87 12.68 -13.72
C GLY A 333 -10.65 12.19 -12.93
N ILE A 334 -9.54 12.93 -13.05
CA ILE A 334 -8.41 12.80 -12.16
C ILE A 334 -8.57 13.76 -10.98
N PRO A 335 -8.07 13.40 -9.78
CA PRO A 335 -8.16 14.27 -8.62
C PRO A 335 -7.48 15.62 -8.89
N PRO A 336 -8.11 16.74 -8.51
CA PRO A 336 -7.56 18.07 -8.77
C PRO A 336 -6.31 18.31 -7.94
N TYR A 337 -5.30 19.01 -8.49
CA TYR A 337 -4.15 19.40 -7.70
C TYR A 337 -4.46 20.64 -6.85
N CYS A 338 -3.90 20.74 -5.66
CA CYS A 338 -4.10 21.91 -4.81
C CYS A 338 -3.21 23.11 -5.18
N ASN A 339 -3.63 24.33 -4.76
CA ASN A 339 -3.04 25.67 -5.06
C ASN A 339 -1.57 25.94 -4.70
#